data_AF-A0A814YJ06-F1
#
_entry.id   AF-A0A814YJ06-F1
#
_cell.length_a   1.000
_cell.length_b   1.000
_cell.length_c   1.000
_cell.angle_alpha   90.00
_cell.angle_beta   90.00
_cell.angle_gamma   90.00
#
_symmetry.space_group_name_H-M   'P 1'
#
loop_
_entity.id
_entity.type
_entity.pdbx_description
1 polymer ?
#
loop_
_entity_poly.entity_id
_entity_poly.type
_entity_poly.pdbx_seq_one_letter_code
_entity_poly.pdbx_strand_id
1 'polypeptide(L)'
;MNEYAANLSLIICGFLEFVVIGYIYDFNNFMEDIRMMLGKRPLEPYWFFTWCISGPIITLILVFSSIIRFQPPTEGNYEYPAYANMLGWLMVCSSLIFVPCIMIYEFIKAWKATYNLQYEVIEHMPHYLRMLTYARQPDTEWGPTKNENRYGRYKPKLEQSTFINQSNINDRDNNSILKYKNMFRTRL
;
A
#
# COMPACT_ATOMS: atom_id res chain seq x y z
N MET A 1 -11.65 32.45 -9.12
CA MET A 1 -12.03 31.25 -8.33
C MET A 1 -11.33 29.97 -8.82
N ASN A 2 -11.26 29.69 -10.13
CA ASN A 2 -10.82 28.38 -10.65
C ASN A 2 -9.31 28.10 -10.49
N GLU A 3 -8.45 29.10 -10.63
CA GLU A 3 -6.99 28.85 -10.59
C GLU A 3 -6.45 28.59 -9.18
N TYR A 4 -6.88 29.39 -8.20
CA TYR A 4 -6.37 29.27 -6.82
C TYR A 4 -6.90 28.02 -6.10
N ALA A 5 -8.18 27.69 -6.26
CA ALA A 5 -8.78 26.53 -5.60
C ALA A 5 -8.26 25.21 -6.18
N ALA A 6 -8.15 25.11 -7.51
CA ALA A 6 -7.65 23.91 -8.18
C ALA A 6 -6.17 23.67 -7.83
N ASN A 7 -5.34 24.70 -7.89
CA ASN A 7 -3.90 24.58 -7.60
C ASN A 7 -3.65 24.14 -6.14
N LEU A 8 -4.32 24.77 -5.17
CA LEU A 8 -4.18 24.40 -3.75
C LEU A 8 -4.65 22.95 -3.48
N SER A 9 -5.76 22.52 -4.11
CA SER A 9 -6.22 21.13 -3.99
C SER A 9 -5.23 20.12 -4.57
N LEU A 10 -4.60 20.44 -5.70
CA LEU A 10 -3.63 19.59 -6.38
C LEU A 10 -2.35 19.41 -5.55
N ILE A 11 -1.82 20.51 -5.00
CA ILE A 11 -0.61 20.47 -4.18
C ILE A 11 -0.84 19.63 -2.91
N ILE A 12 -2.00 19.80 -2.25
CA ILE A 12 -2.33 19.01 -1.06
C ILE A 12 -2.53 17.53 -1.42
N CYS A 13 -3.18 17.22 -2.56
CA CYS A 13 -3.32 15.86 -3.06
C CYS A 13 -1.95 15.20 -3.28
N GLY A 14 -1.04 15.90 -3.98
CA GLY A 14 0.31 15.41 -4.23
C GLY A 14 1.11 15.18 -2.94
N PHE A 15 0.99 16.07 -1.94
CA PHE A 15 1.58 15.85 -0.62
C PHE A 15 1.07 14.54 0.03
N LEU A 16 -0.25 14.33 0.04
CA LEU A 16 -0.85 13.11 0.57
C LEU A 16 -0.38 11.87 -0.20
N GLU A 17 -0.27 11.93 -1.52
CA GLU A 17 0.23 10.83 -2.35
C GLU A 17 1.66 10.44 -1.98
N PHE A 18 2.56 11.41 -1.81
CA PHE A 18 3.94 11.12 -1.36
C PHE A 18 3.96 10.47 0.03
N VAL A 19 3.11 10.94 0.95
CA VAL A 19 3.00 10.34 2.29
C VAL A 19 2.46 8.90 2.22
N VAL A 20 1.42 8.68 1.41
CA VAL A 20 0.81 7.35 1.23
C VAL A 20 1.83 6.38 0.62
N ILE A 21 2.51 6.76 -0.46
CA ILE A 21 3.48 5.88 -1.13
C ILE A 21 4.71 5.65 -0.25
N GLY A 22 5.27 6.71 0.34
CA GLY A 22 6.53 6.62 1.10
C GLY A 22 6.37 5.91 2.44
N TYR A 23 5.30 6.20 3.18
CA TYR A 23 5.15 5.74 4.57
C TYR A 23 4.07 4.69 4.76
N ILE A 24 2.95 4.74 4.02
CA ILE A 24 1.87 3.76 4.19
C ILE A 24 2.17 2.50 3.38
N TYR A 25 2.47 2.64 2.09
CA TYR A 25 2.79 1.51 1.23
C TYR A 25 4.19 0.91 1.51
N ASP A 26 5.09 1.69 2.12
CA ASP A 26 6.50 1.39 2.36
C ASP A 26 7.35 1.46 1.07
N PHE A 27 8.43 2.23 1.14
CA PHE A 27 9.37 2.44 0.05
C PHE A 27 9.98 1.14 -0.47
N ASN A 28 10.22 0.15 0.40
CA ASN A 28 10.77 -1.14 -0.03
C ASN A 28 9.82 -1.90 -0.94
N ASN A 29 8.52 -1.83 -0.67
CA ASN A 29 7.49 -2.45 -1.51
C ASN A 29 7.39 -1.74 -2.86
N PHE A 30 7.48 -0.41 -2.86
CA PHE A 30 7.49 0.40 -4.08
C PHE A 30 8.69 0.10 -4.98
N MET A 31 9.88 -0.05 -4.39
CA MET A 31 11.09 -0.40 -5.15
C MET A 31 11.02 -1.79 -5.76
N GLU A 32 10.34 -2.73 -5.10
CA GLU A 32 10.10 -4.08 -5.61
C GLU A 32 9.13 -4.07 -6.79
N ASP A 33 8.09 -3.23 -6.74
CA ASP A 33 7.18 -3.03 -7.88
C ASP A 33 7.93 -2.43 -9.09
N ILE A 34 8.78 -1.43 -8.87
CA ILE A 34 9.61 -0.86 -9.94
C ILE A 34 10.57 -1.91 -10.52
N ARG A 35 11.18 -2.73 -9.65
CA ARG A 35 12.07 -3.82 -10.08
C ARG A 35 11.33 -4.82 -10.97
N MET A 36 10.09 -5.14 -10.66
CA MET A 36 9.26 -6.01 -11.49
C MET A 36 8.98 -5.38 -12.87
N MET A 37 8.68 -4.08 -12.94
CA MET A 37 8.37 -3.41 -14.21
C MET A 37 9.60 -3.23 -15.12
N LEU A 38 10.73 -2.86 -14.54
CA LEU A 38 11.96 -2.53 -15.29
C LEU A 38 12.95 -3.71 -15.36
N GLY A 39 12.72 -4.79 -14.62
CA GLY A 39 13.60 -5.96 -14.52
C GLY A 39 14.90 -5.71 -13.73
N LYS A 40 15.16 -4.47 -13.30
CA LYS A 40 16.35 -4.08 -12.52
C LYS A 40 15.92 -3.26 -11.31
N ARG A 41 16.56 -3.50 -10.17
CA ARG A 41 16.31 -2.69 -8.97
C ARG A 41 17.01 -1.33 -9.16
N PRO A 42 16.29 -0.21 -9.03
CA PRO A 42 16.91 1.11 -9.11
C PRO A 42 17.93 1.32 -7.98
N LEU A 43 18.84 2.28 -8.14
CA LEU A 43 19.83 2.64 -7.11
C LEU A 43 19.11 3.11 -5.82
N GLU A 44 19.14 2.26 -4.79
CA GLU A 44 18.37 2.44 -3.55
C GLU A 44 18.50 3.84 -2.90
N PRO A 45 19.70 4.41 -2.69
CA PRO A 45 19.80 5.69 -2.00
C PRO A 45 19.21 6.86 -2.81
N TYR A 46 19.50 6.95 -4.11
CA TYR A 46 19.00 8.05 -4.95
C TYR A 46 17.47 8.07 -4.98
N TRP A 47 16.85 6.92 -5.22
CA TRP A 47 15.40 6.81 -5.29
C TRP A 47 14.74 7.02 -3.93
N PHE A 48 15.39 6.60 -2.83
CA PHE A 48 14.90 6.88 -1.48
C PHE A 48 14.89 8.37 -1.18
N PHE A 49 15.99 9.08 -1.47
CA PHE A 49 16.06 10.53 -1.28
C PHE A 49 15.01 11.26 -2.13
N THR A 50 14.79 10.83 -3.38
CA THR A 50 13.79 11.48 -4.24
C THR A 50 12.37 11.30 -3.71
N TRP A 51 11.96 10.08 -3.41
CA TRP A 51 10.57 9.77 -3.08
C TRP A 51 10.20 10.02 -1.61
N CYS A 52 11.09 9.69 -0.67
CA CYS A 52 10.79 9.79 0.76
C CYS A 52 11.19 11.13 1.38
N ILE A 53 12.11 11.88 0.76
CA ILE A 53 12.63 13.13 1.33
C ILE A 53 12.29 14.31 0.42
N SER A 54 12.70 14.30 -0.85
CA SER A 54 12.54 15.46 -1.71
C SER A 54 11.08 15.74 -2.09
N GLY A 55 10.31 14.69 -2.42
CA GLY A 55 8.88 14.80 -2.75
C GLY A 55 8.05 15.47 -1.65
N PRO A 56 8.03 14.93 -0.41
CA PRO A 56 7.28 15.53 0.67
C PRO A 56 7.80 16.92 1.07
N ILE A 57 9.12 17.18 1.02
CA ILE A 57 9.67 18.50 1.34
C ILE A 57 9.23 19.56 0.31
N ILE A 58 9.35 19.26 -0.98
CA ILE A 58 8.99 20.20 -2.05
C ILE A 58 7.49 20.51 -1.99
N THR A 59 6.65 19.48 -1.87
CA THR A 59 5.20 19.66 -1.76
C THR A 59 4.80 20.41 -0.49
N LEU A 60 5.46 20.14 0.64
CA LEU A 60 5.25 20.89 1.88
C LEU A 60 5.59 22.38 1.73
N ILE A 61 6.71 22.72 1.09
CA ILE A 61 7.09 24.11 0.80
C ILE A 61 6.05 24.78 -0.10
N LEU A 62 5.52 24.06 -1.10
CA LEU A 62 4.48 24.58 -1.98
C LEU A 62 3.17 24.85 -1.22
N VAL A 63 2.76 23.96 -0.31
CA VAL A 63 1.59 24.18 0.55
C VAL A 63 1.78 25.43 1.40
N PHE A 64 2.90 25.57 2.10
CA PHE A 64 3.18 26.73 2.94
C PHE A 64 3.25 28.04 2.13
N SER A 65 3.91 28.01 0.97
CA SER A 65 3.95 29.16 0.06
C SER A 65 2.55 29.55 -0.40
N SER A 66 1.69 28.57 -0.69
CA SER A 66 0.31 28.82 -1.10
C SER A 66 -0.54 29.40 0.02
N ILE A 67 -0.33 28.99 1.28
CA ILE A 67 -1.03 29.53 2.45
C ILE A 67 -0.56 30.96 2.76
N ILE A 68 0.75 31.21 2.73
CA ILE A 68 1.31 32.54 3.01
C ILE A 68 0.89 33.56 1.94
N ARG A 69 0.82 33.12 0.67
CA ARG A 69 0.37 33.96 -0.46
C ARG A 69 -1.15 34.00 -0.60
N PHE A 70 -1.90 33.38 0.30
CA PHE A 70 -3.35 33.41 0.29
C PHE A 70 -3.83 34.83 0.62
N GLN A 71 -4.04 35.63 -0.43
CA GLN A 71 -4.78 36.88 -0.34
C GLN A 71 -6.26 36.54 -0.54
N PRO A 72 -7.18 37.00 0.32
CA PRO A 72 -8.60 36.88 0.03
C PRO A 72 -8.85 37.50 -1.35
N PRO A 73 -9.50 36.78 -2.28
CA PRO A 73 -9.66 37.27 -3.64
C PRO A 73 -10.44 38.58 -3.57
N THR A 74 -9.82 39.71 -3.93
CA THR A 74 -10.50 41.00 -4.01
C THR A 74 -10.64 41.32 -5.49
N GLU A 75 -11.85 41.17 -6.02
CA GLU A 75 -12.15 41.55 -7.40
C GLU A 75 -12.57 43.04 -7.37
N GLY A 76 -11.62 43.95 -7.60
CA GLY A 76 -11.86 45.39 -7.57
C GLY A 76 -12.17 45.93 -6.16
N ASN A 77 -13.32 46.60 -5.98
CA ASN A 77 -13.80 47.15 -4.69
C ASN A 77 -14.69 46.17 -3.90
N TYR A 78 -14.77 44.90 -4.31
CA TYR A 78 -15.61 43.91 -3.65
C TYR A 78 -14.78 43.03 -2.72
N GLU A 79 -14.94 43.22 -1.41
CA GLU A 79 -14.40 42.32 -0.40
C GLU A 79 -15.26 41.06 -0.32
N TYR A 80 -14.64 39.91 -0.58
CA TYR A 80 -15.35 38.65 -0.45
C TYR A 80 -15.67 38.35 1.01
N PRO A 81 -16.93 38.00 1.33
CA PRO A 81 -17.35 37.72 2.69
C PRO A 81 -16.77 36.39 3.20
N ALA A 82 -16.58 36.28 4.51
CA ALA A 82 -15.90 35.14 5.14
C ALA A 82 -16.52 33.76 4.82
N TYR A 83 -17.83 33.69 4.54
CA TYR A 83 -18.48 32.44 4.14
C TYR A 83 -18.00 31.90 2.79
N ALA A 84 -17.58 32.78 1.87
CA ALA A 84 -17.05 32.36 0.57
C ALA A 84 -15.69 31.65 0.73
N ASN A 85 -14.85 32.14 1.65
CA ASN A 85 -13.59 31.48 1.99
C ASN A 85 -13.84 30.11 2.63
N MET A 86 -14.82 29.99 3.52
CA MET A 86 -15.19 28.72 4.16
C MET A 86 -15.68 27.69 3.13
N LEU A 87 -16.47 28.11 2.15
CA LEU A 87 -16.90 27.25 1.04
C LEU A 87 -15.73 26.81 0.16
N GLY A 88 -14.74 27.67 -0.07
CA GLY A 88 -13.52 27.33 -0.81
C GLY A 88 -12.72 26.23 -0.12
N TRP A 89 -12.50 26.34 1.19
CA TRP A 89 -11.83 25.30 1.97
C TRP A 89 -12.64 24.00 2.04
N LEU A 90 -13.97 24.09 2.12
CA LEU A 90 -14.84 22.91 2.13
C LEU A 90 -14.78 22.13 0.80
N MET A 91 -14.73 22.83 -0.33
CA MET A 91 -14.55 22.21 -1.65
C MET A 91 -13.22 21.45 -1.74
N VAL A 92 -12.13 22.03 -1.22
CA VAL A 92 -10.81 21.38 -1.16
C VAL A 92 -10.86 20.16 -0.25
N CYS A 93 -11.43 20.27 0.96
CA CYS A 93 -11.56 19.15 1.88
C CYS A 93 -12.42 18.01 1.31
N SER A 94 -13.46 18.34 0.53
CA SER A 94 -14.37 17.35 -0.06
C SER A 94 -13.69 16.46 -1.10
N SER A 95 -12.69 16.93 -1.83
CA SER A 95 -11.93 16.05 -2.74
C SER A 95 -10.91 15.20 -1.98
N LEU A 96 -10.29 15.80 -0.97
CA LEU A 96 -9.23 15.16 -0.19
C LEU A 96 -9.74 14.07 0.76
N ILE A 97 -11.01 14.14 1.21
CA ILE A 97 -11.59 13.15 2.14
C ILE A 97 -11.70 11.74 1.53
N PHE A 98 -11.72 11.61 0.21
CA PHE A 98 -11.82 10.31 -0.45
C PHE A 98 -10.64 9.38 -0.12
N VAL A 99 -9.42 9.93 -0.07
CA VAL A 99 -8.20 9.16 0.24
C VAL A 99 -8.24 8.53 1.65
N PRO A 100 -8.47 9.27 2.74
CA PRO A 100 -8.60 8.68 4.07
C PRO A 100 -9.86 7.84 4.23
N CYS A 101 -10.97 8.16 3.57
CA CYS A 101 -12.18 7.32 3.61
C CYS A 101 -11.91 5.92 3.05
N ILE A 102 -11.23 5.80 1.92
CA ILE A 102 -10.86 4.50 1.34
C ILE A 102 -9.89 3.76 2.27
N MET A 103 -8.91 4.48 2.83
CA MET A 103 -7.96 3.90 3.78
C MET A 103 -8.65 3.32 5.02
N ILE A 104 -9.62 4.03 5.59
CA ILE A 104 -10.42 3.56 6.73
C ILE A 104 -11.28 2.35 6.33
N TYR A 105 -11.89 2.37 5.15
CA TYR A 105 -12.68 1.26 4.64
C TYR A 105 -11.86 -0.03 4.52
N GLU A 106 -10.69 0.04 3.90
CA GLU A 106 -9.77 -1.11 3.79
C GLU A 106 -9.23 -1.54 5.15
N PHE A 107 -8.99 -0.59 6.06
CA PHE A 107 -8.61 -0.91 7.44
C PHE A 107 -9.70 -1.69 8.18
N ILE A 108 -10.98 -1.30 8.05
CA ILE A 108 -12.12 -2.03 8.64
C ILE A 108 -12.27 -3.42 8.01
N LYS A 109 -12.07 -3.54 6.70
CA LYS A 109 -12.09 -4.84 6.00
C LYS A 109 -10.97 -5.75 6.48
N ALA A 110 -9.74 -5.25 6.59
CA ALA A 110 -8.59 -5.97 7.14
C ALA A 110 -8.82 -6.35 8.61
N TRP A 111 -9.45 -5.48 9.39
CA TRP A 111 -9.85 -5.75 10.78
C TRP A 111 -10.82 -6.93 10.87
N LYS A 112 -11.89 -6.91 10.06
CA LYS A 112 -12.89 -7.97 10.02
C LYS A 112 -12.31 -9.30 9.50
N ALA A 113 -11.44 -9.24 8.49
CA ALA A 113 -10.74 -10.42 7.98
C ALA A 113 -9.83 -11.05 9.04
N THR A 114 -9.14 -10.23 9.83
CA THR A 114 -8.27 -10.70 10.93
C THR A 114 -9.08 -11.42 12.02
N TYR A 115 -10.28 -10.91 12.35
CA TYR A 115 -11.20 -11.56 13.30
C TYR A 115 -11.65 -12.95 12.81
N ASN A 116 -11.90 -13.11 11.51
CA ASN A 116 -12.28 -14.40 10.92
C ASN A 116 -11.10 -15.37 10.71
N LEU A 117 -9.86 -14.86 10.63
CA LEU A 117 -8.62 -15.63 10.37
C LEU A 117 -7.88 -16.08 11.64
N GLN A 118 -8.58 -16.21 12.77
CA GLN A 118 -8.01 -16.68 14.04
C GLN A 118 -7.49 -18.14 13.97
N TYR A 119 -7.81 -18.93 12.93
CA TYR A 119 -7.67 -20.39 12.97
C TYR A 119 -6.51 -21.03 12.16
N GLU A 120 -5.68 -20.30 11.42
CA GLU A 120 -4.52 -20.89 10.70
C GLU A 120 -3.16 -20.29 11.12
N VAL A 121 -2.57 -20.96 12.11
CA VAL A 121 -1.13 -21.21 12.38
C VAL A 121 -0.11 -20.22 11.77
N ILE A 122 0.12 -19.07 12.42
CA ILE A 122 1.43 -18.39 12.43
C ILE A 122 1.64 -17.79 13.83
N GLU A 123 2.41 -18.49 14.66
CA GLU A 123 2.50 -18.26 16.12
C GLU A 123 3.35 -17.03 16.55
N HIS A 124 3.95 -16.29 15.61
CA HIS A 124 5.03 -15.34 15.93
C HIS A 124 4.74 -13.85 15.69
N MET A 125 3.50 -13.44 15.41
CA MET A 125 3.19 -12.02 15.13
C MET A 125 2.07 -11.49 16.04
N PRO A 126 2.28 -10.40 16.80
CA PRO A 126 1.24 -9.83 17.64
C PRO A 126 0.10 -9.26 16.78
N HIS A 127 -1.13 -9.37 17.30
CA HIS A 127 -2.38 -9.12 16.57
C HIS A 127 -2.44 -7.76 15.86
N TYR A 128 -1.89 -6.71 16.47
CA TYR A 128 -1.88 -5.35 15.91
C TYR A 128 -0.93 -5.18 14.71
N LEU A 129 0.24 -5.85 14.70
CA LEU A 129 1.18 -5.77 13.58
C LEU A 129 0.60 -6.51 12.36
N ARG A 130 -0.07 -7.64 12.60
CA ARG A 130 -0.71 -8.44 11.55
C ARG A 130 -1.73 -7.60 10.77
N MET A 131 -2.54 -6.81 11.47
CA MET A 131 -3.54 -5.92 10.86
C MET A 131 -2.89 -4.85 9.98
N LEU A 132 -1.85 -4.18 10.48
CA LEU A 132 -1.14 -3.17 9.71
C LEU A 132 -0.47 -3.76 8.48
N THR A 133 0.10 -4.95 8.59
CA THR A 133 0.73 -5.63 7.46
C THR A 133 -0.28 -6.07 6.42
N TYR A 134 -1.48 -6.53 6.81
CA TYR A 134 -2.54 -6.85 5.84
C TYR A 134 -3.12 -5.61 5.17
N ALA A 135 -3.37 -4.54 5.92
CA ALA A 135 -3.91 -3.29 5.36
C ALA A 135 -2.93 -2.61 4.39
N ARG A 136 -1.63 -2.87 4.55
CA ARG A 136 -0.56 -2.36 3.67
C ARG A 136 -0.26 -3.24 2.46
N GLN A 137 -0.80 -4.46 2.41
CA GLN A 137 -0.58 -5.33 1.25
C GLN A 137 -1.41 -4.83 0.06
N PRO A 138 -0.83 -4.80 -1.14
CA PRO A 138 -1.61 -4.53 -2.34
C PRO A 138 -2.62 -5.66 -2.56
N ASP A 139 -3.63 -5.38 -3.39
CA ASP A 139 -4.68 -6.35 -3.69
C ASP A 139 -4.10 -7.67 -4.24
N THR A 140 -4.80 -8.78 -4.05
CA THR A 140 -4.35 -10.12 -4.46
C THR A 140 -4.14 -10.25 -5.97
N GLU A 141 -4.82 -9.42 -6.78
CA GLU A 141 -4.65 -9.39 -8.22
C GLU A 141 -3.50 -8.47 -8.68
N TRP A 142 -2.97 -7.63 -7.78
CA TRP A 142 -1.89 -6.67 -8.08
C TRP A 142 -0.62 -7.39 -8.57
N GLY A 143 0.03 -6.79 -9.57
CA GLY A 143 1.24 -7.33 -10.21
C GLY A 143 1.05 -7.53 -11.72
N PRO A 144 1.93 -8.32 -12.37
CA PRO A 144 1.91 -8.52 -13.81
C PRO A 144 0.61 -9.18 -14.26
N THR A 145 0.03 -8.67 -15.36
CA THR A 145 -1.22 -9.21 -15.91
C THR A 145 -1.09 -10.69 -16.29
N LYS A 146 0.08 -11.11 -16.80
CA LYS A 146 0.35 -12.50 -17.15
C LYS A 146 0.80 -13.30 -15.93
N ASN A 147 0.14 -14.42 -15.66
CA ASN A 147 0.46 -15.31 -14.54
C ASN A 147 1.88 -15.88 -14.62
N GLU A 148 2.40 -16.10 -15.84
CA GLU A 148 3.78 -16.55 -16.07
C GLU A 148 4.83 -15.61 -15.47
N ASN A 149 4.54 -14.30 -15.46
CA ASN A 149 5.42 -13.27 -14.94
C ASN A 149 5.21 -13.01 -13.43
N ARG A 150 4.27 -13.72 -12.78
CA ARG A 150 4.02 -13.60 -11.35
C ARG A 150 4.97 -14.50 -10.57
N TYR A 151 6.07 -13.94 -10.09
CA TYR A 151 7.05 -14.63 -9.25
C TYR A 151 7.15 -13.99 -7.85
N GLY A 152 7.71 -14.74 -6.89
CA GLY A 152 7.91 -14.28 -5.52
C GLY A 152 6.61 -13.84 -4.85
N ARG A 153 6.58 -12.58 -4.40
CA ARG A 153 5.46 -11.95 -3.67
C ARG A 153 4.14 -11.92 -4.46
N TYR A 154 4.20 -11.92 -5.79
CA TYR A 154 3.04 -11.69 -6.66
C TYR A 154 2.37 -12.98 -7.14
N LYS A 155 2.82 -14.14 -6.64
CA LYS A 155 2.21 -15.44 -6.96
C LYS A 155 0.77 -15.50 -6.43
N PRO A 156 -0.20 -15.99 -7.23
CA PRO A 156 -1.57 -16.12 -6.77
C PRO A 156 -1.68 -17.16 -5.64
N LYS A 157 -2.39 -16.79 -4.56
CA LYS A 157 -2.52 -17.63 -3.35
C LYS A 157 -3.13 -19.01 -3.63
N LEU A 158 -4.03 -19.11 -4.61
CA LEU A 158 -4.67 -20.38 -5.04
C LEU A 158 -3.65 -21.39 -5.58
N GLU A 159 -2.65 -20.92 -6.32
CA GLU A 159 -1.58 -21.76 -6.85
C GLU A 159 -0.69 -22.22 -5.70
N GLN A 160 -0.35 -21.31 -4.79
CA GLN A 160 0.48 -21.61 -3.62
C GLN A 160 -0.17 -22.65 -2.68
N SER A 161 -1.48 -22.55 -2.41
CA SER A 161 -2.20 -23.57 -1.64
C SER A 161 -2.20 -24.94 -2.33
N THR A 162 -2.28 -24.97 -3.66
CA THR A 162 -2.26 -26.22 -4.43
C THR A 162 -0.89 -26.90 -4.37
N PHE A 163 0.20 -26.14 -4.50
CA PHE A 163 1.57 -26.65 -4.39
C PHE A 163 1.88 -27.19 -2.99
N ILE A 164 1.51 -26.46 -1.93
CA ILE A 164 1.73 -26.90 -0.54
C ILE A 164 0.99 -28.22 -0.26
N ASN A 165 -0.22 -28.37 -0.80
CA ASN A 165 -0.99 -29.59 -0.62
C ASN A 165 -0.33 -30.78 -1.34
N GLN A 166 0.14 -30.58 -2.58
CA GLN A 166 0.86 -31.62 -3.34
C GLN A 166 2.19 -32.02 -2.70
N SER A 167 2.99 -31.06 -2.21
CA SER A 167 4.25 -31.37 -1.52
C SER A 167 3.99 -32.16 -0.23
N ASN A 168 3.00 -31.76 0.55
CA ASN A 168 2.62 -32.48 1.77
C ASN A 168 2.16 -33.92 1.49
N ILE A 169 1.45 -34.16 0.38
CA ILE A 169 1.06 -35.51 -0.05
C ILE A 169 2.31 -36.33 -0.43
N ASN A 170 3.18 -35.78 -1.28
CA ASN A 170 4.40 -36.46 -1.70
C ASN A 170 5.33 -36.79 -0.52
N ASP A 171 5.45 -35.89 0.47
CA ASP A 171 6.27 -36.12 1.66
C ASP A 171 5.68 -37.21 2.57
N ARG A 172 4.35 -37.29 2.68
CA ARG A 172 3.67 -38.39 3.40
C ARG A 172 3.90 -39.73 2.72
N ASP A 173 3.80 -39.76 1.39
CA ASP A 173 4.00 -40.98 0.61
C ASP A 173 5.46 -41.45 0.71
N ASN A 174 6.43 -40.56 0.56
CA ASN A 174 7.85 -40.87 0.75
C ASN A 174 8.16 -41.39 2.15
N ASN A 175 7.63 -40.74 3.19
CA ASN A 175 7.82 -41.19 4.57
C ASN A 175 7.17 -42.56 4.83
N SER A 176 6.02 -42.86 4.21
CA SER A 176 5.39 -44.16 4.32
C SER A 176 6.26 -45.26 3.69
N ILE A 177 6.81 -45.03 2.50
CA ILE A 177 7.68 -45.97 1.78
C ILE A 177 8.97 -46.23 2.58
N LEU A 178 9.59 -45.18 3.15
CA LEU A 178 10.75 -45.29 4.01
C LEU A 178 10.46 -46.12 5.28
N LYS A 179 9.29 -45.91 5.90
CA LYS A 179 8.85 -46.69 7.06
C LYS A 179 8.72 -48.18 6.73
N TYR A 180 8.11 -48.53 5.59
CA TYR A 180 8.01 -49.92 5.14
C TYR A 180 9.38 -50.51 4.84
N LYS A 181 10.26 -49.82 4.10
CA LYS A 181 11.64 -50.27 3.84
C LYS A 181 12.41 -50.56 5.12
N ASN A 182 12.30 -49.69 6.12
CA ASN A 182 12.97 -49.88 7.42
C ASN A 182 12.37 -51.04 8.23
N MET A 183 11.06 -51.28 8.12
CA MET A 183 10.39 -52.40 8.79
C MET A 183 10.81 -53.77 8.24
N PHE A 184 11.07 -53.88 6.94
CA PHE A 184 11.59 -55.12 6.34
C PHE A 184 13.09 -55.31 6.63
N ARG A 185 13.85 -54.22 6.79
CA ARG A 185 15.29 -54.27 7.07
C ARG A 185 15.63 -54.75 8.47
N THR A 186 14.77 -54.54 9.47
CA THR A 186 15.01 -54.94 10.87
C THR A 186 14.58 -56.37 11.21
N ARG A 187 14.05 -57.12 10.24
CA ARG A 187 13.59 -58.52 10.42
C ARG A 187 14.53 -59.57 9.79
N LEU A 188 15.68 -59.15 9.27
CA LEU A 188 16.79 -59.98 8.79
C LEU A 188 17.99 -59.78 9.72
#